data_AF-A0A2M7X7G1-F1
#
_entry.id   AF-A0A2M7X7G1-F1
#
_cell.length_a   1.000
_cell.length_b   1.000
_cell.length_c   1.000
_cell.angle_alpha   90.00
_cell.angle_beta   90.00
_cell.angle_gamma   90.00
#
_symmetry.space_group_name_H-M   'P 1'
#
loop_
_entity.id
_entity.type
_entity.pdbx_description
1 polymer ?
#
loop_
_entity_poly.entity_id
_entity_poly.type
_entity_poly.pdbx_seq_one_letter_code
_entity_poly.pdbx_strand_id
1 'polypeptide(L)' 'QYLQQWPLVVSGSEGYRTAEVTLGGVDTRELSSTTMQSKRVPGLYFIGEVLDVTGWLGGYNFQWAWASGHAAGVAV' A
#
# COMPACT_ATOMS: atom_id res chain seq x y z
N GLN A 1 -34.28 -15.74 11.84
CA GLN A 1 -33.42 -14.57 12.18
C GLN A 1 -31.96 -14.94 12.44
N TYR A 2 -31.61 -16.14 12.92
CA TYR A 2 -30.21 -16.54 13.18
C TYR A 2 -29.25 -16.49 11.96
N LEU A 3 -29.73 -16.79 10.74
CA LEU A 3 -28.88 -16.76 9.53
C LEU A 3 -28.49 -15.36 9.06
N GLN A 4 -29.23 -14.33 9.46
CA GLN A 4 -28.99 -12.94 9.01
C GLN A 4 -28.08 -12.16 9.96
N GLN A 5 -27.90 -12.62 11.21
CA GLN A 5 -27.12 -11.95 12.24
C GLN A 5 -26.39 -12.97 13.12
N TRP A 6 -25.57 -13.82 12.51
CA TRP A 6 -24.80 -14.81 13.24
C TRP A 6 -23.57 -14.16 13.89
N PRO A 7 -23.49 -14.06 15.23
CA PRO A 7 -22.29 -13.55 15.88
C PRO A 7 -21.12 -14.53 15.71
N LEU A 8 -20.06 -14.05 15.08
CA LEU A 8 -18.78 -14.77 14.94
C LEU A 8 -17.73 -14.08 15.80
N VAL A 9 -16.99 -14.87 16.58
CA VAL A 9 -15.82 -14.38 17.33
C VAL A 9 -14.57 -14.67 16.50
N VAL A 10 -13.94 -13.61 15.99
CA VAL A 10 -12.70 -13.72 15.20
C VAL A 10 -11.51 -13.83 16.16
N SER A 11 -10.69 -14.87 16.00
CA SER A 11 -9.52 -15.12 16.85
C SER A 11 -8.26 -14.36 16.42
N GLY A 12 -8.20 -13.88 15.18
CA GLY A 12 -7.07 -13.16 14.62
C GLY A 12 -7.03 -13.25 13.10
N SER A 13 -5.90 -12.84 12.50
CA SER A 13 -5.59 -13.06 11.08
C SER A 13 -4.57 -14.18 10.91
N GLU A 14 -4.50 -14.77 9.71
CA GLU A 14 -3.54 -15.83 9.40
C GLU A 14 -2.08 -15.32 9.24
N GLY A 15 -1.90 -14.00 9.20
CA GLY A 15 -0.60 -13.35 9.07
C GLY A 15 -0.04 -13.36 7.64
N TYR A 16 1.23 -12.96 7.52
CA TYR A 16 1.87 -12.63 6.24
C TYR A 16 2.05 -13.79 5.26
N ARG A 17 1.96 -15.05 5.71
CA ARG A 17 2.08 -16.20 4.80
C ARG A 17 0.85 -16.36 3.91
N THR A 18 -0.30 -15.83 4.34
CA THR A 18 -1.54 -15.84 3.56
C THR A 18 -1.99 -14.44 3.13
N ALA A 19 -1.52 -13.38 3.79
CA ALA A 19 -1.89 -12.01 3.42
C ALA A 19 -1.48 -11.68 1.98
N GLU A 20 -2.37 -11.06 1.21
CA GLU A 20 -2.10 -10.65 -0.17
C GLU A 20 -1.32 -9.33 -0.26
N VAL A 21 -1.46 -8.46 0.75
CA VAL A 21 -0.83 -7.13 0.81
C VAL A 21 -0.49 -6.73 2.23
N THR A 22 0.43 -5.78 2.37
CA THR A 22 0.83 -5.18 3.65
C THR A 22 0.13 -3.84 3.88
N LEU A 23 -0.44 -3.66 5.07
CA LEU A 23 -0.91 -2.36 5.55
C LEU A 23 0.24 -1.63 6.27
N GLY A 24 0.40 -0.33 6.01
CA GLY A 24 1.53 0.46 6.52
C GLY A 24 2.67 0.57 5.49
N GLY A 25 3.82 1.09 5.91
CA GLY A 25 4.99 1.21 5.05
C GLY A 25 5.80 2.49 5.34
N VAL A 26 6.56 2.94 4.34
CA VAL A 26 7.25 4.24 4.37
C VAL A 26 6.22 5.36 4.41
N ASP A 27 6.36 6.26 5.37
CA ASP A 27 5.46 7.39 5.58
C ASP A 27 5.43 8.30 4.34
N THR A 28 4.28 8.36 3.69
CA THR A 28 4.07 9.15 2.47
C THR A 28 4.22 10.66 2.70
N ARG A 29 4.11 11.14 3.94
CA ARG A 29 4.37 12.55 4.28
C ARG A 29 5.83 12.94 4.08
N GLU A 30 6.74 11.97 4.08
CA GLU A 30 8.18 12.17 3.87
C GLU A 30 8.58 12.09 2.40
N LEU A 31 7.61 11.92 1.50
CA LEU A 31 7.84 11.80 0.06
C LEU A 31 7.14 12.92 -0.70
N SER A 32 7.68 13.27 -1.87
CA SER A 32 7.00 14.10 -2.84
C SER A 32 5.82 13.33 -3.44
N SER A 33 4.62 13.90 -3.38
CA SER A 33 3.41 13.28 -3.96
C SER A 33 3.41 13.26 -5.49
N THR A 34 4.27 14.02 -6.15
CA THR A 34 4.35 14.09 -7.62
C THR A 34 5.49 13.25 -8.20
N THR A 35 6.60 13.11 -7.49
CA THR A 35 7.81 12.46 -7.99
C THR A 35 8.19 11.20 -7.23
N MET A 36 7.56 10.94 -6.08
CA MET A 36 7.90 9.84 -5.16
C MET A 36 9.32 9.91 -4.54
N GLN A 37 10.04 11.02 -4.74
CA GLN A 37 11.34 11.25 -4.15
C GLN A 37 11.25 11.49 -2.64
N SER A 38 12.24 11.01 -1.89
CA SER A 38 12.40 11.31 -0.47
C SER A 38 12.68 12.79 -0.24
N LYS A 39 11.96 13.40 0.71
CA LYS A 39 12.25 14.76 1.19
C LYS A 39 13.54 14.85 2.00
N ARG A 40 14.03 13.71 2.51
CA ARG A 40 15.20 13.65 3.40
C ARG A 40 16.49 13.35 2.65
N VAL A 41 16.42 12.59 1.55
CA VAL A 41 17.58 12.15 0.77
C VAL A 41 17.32 12.43 -0.70
N PRO A 42 17.91 13.51 -1.27
CA PRO A 42 17.82 13.78 -2.70
C PRO A 42 18.37 12.61 -3.52
N GLY A 43 17.69 12.26 -4.60
CA GLY A 43 18.03 11.14 -5.48
C GLY A 43 17.53 9.76 -5.02
N LEU A 44 16.92 9.65 -3.83
CA LEU A 44 16.30 8.41 -3.34
C LEU A 44 14.79 8.43 -3.57
N TYR A 45 14.23 7.35 -4.13
CA TYR A 45 12.82 7.21 -4.48
C TYR A 45 12.25 5.92 -3.92
N PHE A 46 10.95 5.93 -3.59
CA PHE A 46 10.21 4.76 -3.12
C PHE A 46 8.90 4.63 -3.90
N ILE A 47 8.55 3.43 -4.36
CA ILE A 47 7.35 3.19 -5.18
C ILE A 47 6.65 1.89 -4.78
N GLY A 48 5.39 1.76 -5.14
CA GLY A 48 4.61 0.54 -4.91
C GLY A 48 4.29 0.27 -3.44
N GLU A 49 4.19 -1.02 -3.10
CA GLU A 49 3.67 -1.50 -1.81
C GLU A 49 4.57 -1.17 -0.60
N VAL A 50 5.83 -0.78 -0.82
CA VAL A 50 6.70 -0.37 0.30
C VAL A 50 6.23 0.93 0.96
N LEU A 51 5.39 1.70 0.26
CA LEU A 51 4.78 2.93 0.76
C LEU A 51 3.55 2.62 1.62
N ASP A 52 3.26 3.51 2.57
CA ASP A 52 2.02 3.48 3.36
C ASP A 52 0.79 3.86 2.51
N VAL A 53 0.48 3.02 1.52
CA VAL A 53 -0.65 3.11 0.61
C VAL A 53 -1.13 1.69 0.29
N THR A 54 -2.32 1.34 0.78
CA THR A 54 -2.92 0.01 0.58
C THR A 54 -4.29 0.15 -0.07
N GLY A 55 -4.44 -0.43 -1.25
CA GLY A 55 -5.69 -0.47 -2.00
C GLY A 55 -6.60 -1.62 -1.56
N TRP A 56 -7.88 -1.54 -1.93
CA TRP A 56 -8.81 -2.65 -1.77
C TRP A 56 -8.45 -3.83 -2.68
N LEU A 57 -9.00 -5.01 -2.38
CA LEU A 57 -8.94 -6.16 -3.29
C LEU A 57 -9.60 -5.79 -4.63
N GLY A 58 -9.07 -6.33 -5.74
CA GLY A 58 -9.59 -6.10 -7.09
C GLY A 58 -8.71 -5.22 -7.97
N GLY A 59 -7.39 -5.29 -7.81
CA GLY A 59 -6.43 -4.68 -8.74
C GLY A 59 -5.93 -3.27 -8.35
N TYR A 60 -6.43 -2.68 -7.27
CA TYR A 60 -6.02 -1.34 -6.82
C TYR A 60 -4.54 -1.27 -6.41
N ASN A 61 -4.01 -2.33 -5.78
CA ASN A 61 -2.59 -2.38 -5.41
C ASN A 61 -1.67 -2.44 -6.64
N PHE A 62 -2.07 -3.17 -7.68
CA PHE A 62 -1.36 -3.14 -8.96
C PHE A 62 -1.44 -1.75 -9.60
N GLN A 63 -2.62 -1.15 -9.66
CA GLN A 63 -2.79 0.21 -10.19
C GLN A 63 -1.88 1.22 -9.46
N TRP A 64 -1.76 1.10 -8.14
CA TRP A 64 -0.86 1.93 -7.36
C TRP A 64 0.62 1.68 -7.70
N ALA A 65 1.03 0.41 -7.83
CA ALA A 65 2.39 0.06 -8.23
C ALA A 65 2.73 0.66 -9.61
N TRP A 66 1.82 0.61 -10.58
CA TRP A 66 2.03 1.20 -11.91
C TRP A 66 2.10 2.72 -11.85
N ALA A 67 1.16 3.37 -11.18
CA ALA A 67 1.07 4.83 -11.13
C ALA A 67 2.27 5.47 -10.40
N SER A 68 2.64 4.93 -9.23
CA SER A 68 3.79 5.42 -8.46
C SER A 68 5.11 5.15 -9.18
N GLY A 69 5.27 3.97 -9.79
CA GLY A 69 6.43 3.64 -10.61
C GLY A 69 6.59 4.58 -11.81
N HIS A 70 5.50 4.86 -12.53
CA HIS A 70 5.52 5.82 -13.62
C HIS A 70 5.89 7.24 -13.14
N ALA A 71 5.29 7.72 -12.06
CA ALA A 71 5.55 9.04 -11.50
C ALA A 71 7.03 9.24 -11.09
N ALA A 72 7.63 8.22 -10.47
CA ALA A 72 9.07 8.24 -10.19
C ALA A 72 9.90 8.18 -11.47
N GLY A 73 9.56 7.29 -12.41
CA GLY A 73 10.32 7.07 -13.64
C GLY A 73 10.38 8.29 -14.56
N VAL A 74 9.36 9.16 -14.58
CA VAL A 74 9.38 10.42 -15.36
C VAL A 74 10.10 11.57 -14.64
N ALA A 75 10.46 11.40 -13.37
CA ALA A 75 11.11 12.41 -12.53
C ALA A 75 12.60 12.15 -12.30
N VAL A 76 13.13 11.00 -12.77
CA VAL A 76 14.54 10.62 -12.76
C VAL A 76 15.17 10.99 -14.09
#